data_AF-A0A4Y9RM03-F1
#
_entry.id   AF-A0A4Y9RM03-F1
#
_cell.length_a   1.000
_cell.length_b   1.000
_cell.length_c   1.000
_cell.angle_alpha   90.00
_cell.angle_beta   90.00
_cell.angle_gamma   90.00
#
_symmetry.space_group_name_H-M   'P 1'
#
loop_
_entity.id
_entity.type
_entity.pdbx_description
1 polymer ?
#
loop_
_entity_poly.entity_id
_entity_poly.type
_entity_poly.pdbx_seq_one_letter_code
_entity_poly.pdbx_strand_id
1 'polypeptide(L)' 'MKVQRCTNDTCRRPFQINEFAGRKPHGDLPEAIVCPHCGHQETRWSDSVFLVHALSAEQEAAFDDDKDASQVG' A
#
# COMPACT_ATOMS: atom_id res chain seq x y z
N MET A 1 -1.43 -9.78 1.53
CA MET A 1 -0.76 -8.75 0.71
C MET A 1 -1.81 -7.97 -0.06
N LYS A 2 -1.65 -6.65 -0.18
CA LYS A 2 -2.57 -5.77 -0.90
C LYS A 2 -1.78 -4.77 -1.72
N VAL A 3 -2.23 -4.47 -2.94
CA VAL A 3 -1.73 -3.34 -3.72
C VAL A 3 -2.69 -2.17 -3.56
N GLN A 4 -2.17 -0.97 -3.32
CA GLN A 4 -2.96 0.25 -3.30
C GLN A 4 -2.19 1.40 -3.93
N ARG A 5 -2.91 2.46 -4.34
CA ARG A 5 -2.28 3.70 -4.82
C ARG A 5 -1.87 4.59 -3.65
N CYS A 6 -0.81 5.36 -3.86
CA CYS A 6 -0.50 6.48 -2.98
C CYS A 6 -1.66 7.50 -2.96
N THR A 7 -2.04 7.95 -1.77
CA THR A 7 -3.05 9.01 -1.57
C THR A 7 -2.55 10.41 -1.91
N ASN A 8 -1.25 10.60 -2.11
CA ASN A 8 -0.72 11.84 -2.66
C ASN A 8 -1.16 11.98 -4.13
N ASP A 9 -1.99 12.99 -4.41
CA ASP A 9 -2.58 13.27 -5.72
C ASP A 9 -1.57 13.49 -6.84
N THR A 10 -0.35 13.91 -6.51
CA THR A 10 0.74 14.08 -7.48
C THR A 10 1.42 12.75 -7.81
N CYS A 11 1.48 11.82 -6.86
CA CYS A 11 2.16 10.55 -7.04
C CYS A 11 1.22 9.50 -7.67
N ARG A 12 0.16 9.12 -6.95
CA ARG A 12 -0.83 8.08 -7.30
C ARG A 12 -0.30 6.74 -7.83
N ARG A 13 1.01 6.49 -7.77
CA ARG A 13 1.63 5.24 -8.20
C ARG A 13 1.21 4.10 -7.26
N PRO A 14 0.93 2.91 -7.80
CA PRO A 14 0.60 1.75 -6.98
C PRO A 14 1.85 1.19 -6.29
N PHE A 15 1.64 0.62 -5.11
CA PHE A 15 2.67 -0.07 -4.35
C PHE A 15 2.06 -1.21 -3.52
N GLN A 16 2.87 -2.20 -3.19
CA GLN A 16 2.45 -3.36 -2.40
C GLN A 16 2.64 -3.09 -0.90
N ILE A 17 1.64 -3.47 -0.13
CA ILE A 17 1.66 -3.51 1.33
C ILE A 17 1.52 -4.96 1.77
N ASN A 18 2.49 -5.40 2.54
CA ASN A 18 2.47 -6.67 3.25
C ASN A 18 2.22 -6.40 4.72
N GLU A 19 1.03 -6.75 5.18
CA GLU A 19 0.64 -6.68 6.58
C GLU A 19 0.97 -8.01 7.26
N PHE A 20 1.71 -7.92 8.37
CA PHE A 20 2.04 -9.04 9.22
C PHE A 20 1.33 -8.84 10.55
N ALA A 21 0.22 -9.54 10.73
CA ALA A 21 -0.50 -9.58 11.99
C ALA A 21 0.40 -10.23 13.06
N GLY A 22 0.73 -9.46 14.09
CA GLY A 22 1.47 -9.94 15.23
C GLY A 22 0.97 -9.17 16.44
N ARG A 23 0.65 -9.86 17.54
CA ARG A 23 0.24 -9.17 18.76
C ARG A 23 1.42 -8.35 19.26
N LYS A 24 1.44 -7.05 18.95
CA LYS A 24 2.36 -6.13 19.61
C LYS A 24 2.01 -6.10 21.10
N PRO A 25 3.01 -6.06 21.98
CA PRO A 25 2.79 -6.14 23.43
C PRO A 25 1.97 -4.98 24.01
N HIS A 26 1.69 -3.93 23.21
CA HIS A 26 1.06 -2.69 23.67
C HIS A 26 -0.26 -2.34 22.96
N GLY A 27 -0.87 -3.26 22.21
CA GLY A 27 -2.13 -3.02 21.48
C GLY A 27 -1.93 -2.26 20.16
N ASP A 28 -3.00 -1.61 19.67
CA ASP A 28 -2.99 -0.84 18.43
C ASP A 28 -2.07 0.39 18.57
N LEU A 29 -0.94 0.37 17.86
CA LEU A 29 0.00 1.48 17.81
C LEU A 29 -0.08 2.18 16.44
N PRO A 30 0.23 3.48 16.37
CA PRO A 30 0.30 4.19 15.10
C PRO A 30 1.53 3.73 14.32
N GLU A 31 1.29 3.10 13.18
CA GLU A 31 2.30 2.67 12.23
C GLU A 31 2.30 3.55 10.99
N ALA A 32 3.49 3.89 10.50
CA ALA A 32 3.66 4.66 9.29
C ALA A 32 3.79 3.74 8.06
N ILE A 33 2.92 3.92 7.09
CA ILE A 33 3.05 3.34 5.75
C ILE A 33 3.63 4.42 4.86
N VAL A 34 4.86 4.22 4.39
CA VAL A 34 5.59 5.19 3.58
C VAL A 34 5.54 4.77 2.12
N CYS A 35 5.05 5.64 1.25
CA CYS A 35 5.07 5.42 -0.19
C CYS A 35 6.53 5.35 -0.68
N PRO A 36 6.92 4.26 -1.36
CA PRO A 36 8.31 4.07 -1.78
C PRO A 36 8.69 4.98 -2.97
N HIS A 37 7.71 5.62 -3.62
CA HIS A 37 7.92 6.44 -4.80
C HIS A 37 8.14 7.93 -4.48
N CYS A 38 7.42 8.47 -3.50
CA CYS A 38 7.44 9.89 -3.18
C CYS A 38 7.66 10.21 -1.69
N GLY A 39 7.76 9.20 -0.83
CA GLY A 39 7.95 9.36 0.61
C GLY A 39 6.70 9.83 1.39
N HIS A 40 5.55 10.00 0.74
CA HIS A 40 4.30 10.35 1.42
C HIS A 40 3.94 9.28 2.47
N GLN A 41 3.49 9.71 3.65
CA GLN A 41 3.21 8.83 4.77
C GLN A 41 1.74 8.82 5.14
N GLU A 42 1.22 7.62 5.39
CA GLU A 42 -0.09 7.39 5.97
C GLU A 42 0.08 6.75 7.34
N THR A 43 -0.65 7.22 8.35
CA THR A 43 -0.69 6.57 9.66
C THR A 43 -1.84 5.57 9.72
N ARG A 44 -1.55 4.34 10.14
CA ARG A 44 -2.55 3.32 10.47
C ARG A 44 -2.42 2.90 11.92
N TRP A 45 -3.55 2.81 12.61
CA TRP A 45 -3.60 2.27 13.96
C TRP A 45 -3.87 0.77 13.85
N SER A 46 -2.87 -0.05 14.17
CA SER A 46 -3.02 -1.51 14.21
C SER A 46 -1.95 -2.15 15.08
N ASP A 47 -2.22 -3.37 15.53
CA ASP A 47 -1.20 -4.24 16.13
C ASP A 47 -0.25 -4.88 15.09
N SER A 48 -0.62 -4.89 13.80
CA SER A 48 0.21 -5.39 12.70
C SER A 48 1.49 -4.58 12.41
N VAL A 49 2.46 -5.21 11.75
CA VAL A 49 3.63 -4.57 11.13
C VAL A 49 3.42 -4.51 9.61
N PHE A 50 3.78 -3.39 8.99
CA PHE A 50 3.66 -3.20 7.54
C PHE A 50 5.03 -3.15 6.87
N LEU A 51 5.21 -3.95 5.82
CA LEU A 51 6.31 -3.81 4.87
C LEU A 51 5.77 -3.26 3.56
N VAL A 52 6.44 -2.24 3.03
CA VAL A 52 6.04 -1.56 1.79
C VAL A 52 7.07 -1.83 0.70
N HIS A 53 6.60 -2.13 -0.50
CA HIS A 53 7.43 -2.46 -1.65
C HIS A 53 6.94 -1.75 -2.91
N ALA A 54 7.85 -1.12 -3.66
CA ALA A 54 7.55 -0.55 -4.96
C ALA A 54 7.27 -1.65 -5.99
N LEU A 55 6.24 -1.50 -6.80
CA LEU A 55 6.01 -2.42 -7.92
C LEU A 55 7.00 -2.15 -9.06
N SER A 56 7.33 -3.17 -9.84
CA SER A 56 8.01 -2.97 -11.13
C SER A 56 7.09 -2.24 -12.11
N ALA A 57 7.66 -1.60 -13.14
CA ALA A 57 6.86 -0.91 -14.15
C ALA A 57 5.82 -1.82 -14.83
N GLU A 58 6.16 -3.10 -15.07
CA GLU A 58 5.26 -4.11 -15.62
C GLU A 58 4.11 -4.45 -14.66
N GLN A 59 4.41 -4.54 -13.36
CA GLN A 59 3.40 -4.78 -12.32
C GLN A 59 2.50 -3.55 -12.10
N GLU A 60 3.04 -2.33 -12.22
CA GLU A 60 2.25 -1.10 -12.18
C GLU A 60 1.28 -1.05 -13.37
N ALA A 61 1.77 -1.34 -14.58
CA ALA A 61 0.93 -1.40 -15.78
C ALA A 61 -0.18 -2.45 -15.66
N ALA A 62 0.14 -3.66 -15.20
CA ALA A 62 -0.85 -4.72 -14.99
C ALA A 62 -1.91 -4.34 -13.94
N PHE A 63 -1.53 -3.62 -12.88
CA PHE A 63 -2.48 -3.12 -11.88
C PHE A 63 -3.42 -2.06 -12.45
N ASP A 64 -2.93 -1.23 -13.37
CA ASP A 64 -3.73 -0.23 -14.06
C ASP A 64 -4.72 -0.90 -15.03
N ASP A 65 -4.30 -1.94 -15.76
CA ASP A 65 -5.14 -2.71 -16.70
C ASP A 65 -6.24 -3.55 -16.00
N ASP A 66 -5.92 -4.22 -14.89
CA ASP A 66 -6.88 -5.08 -14.14
C ASP A 66 -8.05 -4.28 -13.54
N LYS A 67 -7.81 -2.99 -13.25
CA LYS A 67 -8.83 -2.06 -12.77
C LYS A 67 -9.81 -1.63 -13.86
N ASP A 68 -9.38 -1.58 -15.11
CA ASP A 68 -10.25 -1.28 -16.26
C ASP A 68 -11.19 -2.47 -16.56
N ALA A 69 -10.70 -3.70 -16.40
CA ALA A 69 -11.48 -4.92 -16.60
C ALA A 69 -12.61 -5.13 -15.56
N SER A 70 -12.51 -4.52 -14.38
CA SER A 70 -13.50 -4.67 -13.29
C SER A 70 -14.66 -3.66 -13.34
N GLN A 71 -14.72 -2.75 -14.33
CA GLN A 71 -15.81 -1.77 -14.51
C GLN A 71 -16.79 -2.09 -15.64
N VAL A 72 -16.67 -3.26 -16.29
CA VAL A 72 -17.66 -3.81 -17.23
C VAL A 72 -18.37 -4.99 -16.58
N GLY A 73 -19.41 -4.70 -15.80
CA GLY A 73 -20.30 -5.67 -15.17
C GLY A 73 -21.60 -5.02 -14.73
#